data_AF-A0A534LSC5-F1
#
_entry.id   AF-A0A534LSC5-F1
#
_cell.length_a   1.000
_cell.length_b   1.000
_cell.length_c   1.000
_cell.angle_alpha   90.00
_cell.angle_beta   90.00
_cell.angle_gamma   90.00
#
_symmetry.space_group_name_H-M   'P 1'
#
loop_
_entity.id
_entity.type
_entity.pdbx_description
1 polymer ?
#
loop_
_entity_poly.entity_id
_entity_poly.type
_entity_poly.pdbx_seq_one_letter_code
_entity_poly.pdbx_strand_id
1 'polypeptide(L)'
;MNPSPGKRPDGFPADNEPLGGRRCTPKAIINVSSGFPRLSRNPAPEAGQVQSHNKLGKPARSRMEPWDVTIVGGGVLGTSIAYWLAQQYEGRIAVLEKEVDVAAHTSRRNTGVVHRPFYLDPVGRKVFARCAQVAYGMWKIYAASRGLPWLEISTFEVALREEDHGRLEKYRQWGLANGMREDELELLTPSDVRRYEPNVRCQGAIWSKTDTAVDYREFTQSVRDDAEAAGAKFLLGSEVASVDVAGDLLEVRLAAPEEERV
;
A
#
# COMPACT_ATOMS: atom_id res chain seq x y z
N MET A 1 -25.84 -27.34 -10.92
CA MET A 1 -25.76 -27.04 -9.48
C MET A 1 -25.00 -25.74 -9.33
N ASN A 2 -25.68 -24.66 -8.93
CA ASN A 2 -25.04 -23.37 -8.63
C ASN A 2 -24.30 -23.46 -7.28
N PRO A 3 -23.11 -22.85 -7.12
CA PRO A 3 -22.47 -22.76 -5.82
C PRO A 3 -23.11 -21.65 -4.98
N SER A 4 -23.27 -21.91 -3.68
CA SER A 4 -23.82 -20.99 -2.68
C SER A 4 -22.95 -19.74 -2.50
N PRO A 5 -23.54 -18.55 -2.24
CA PRO A 5 -22.80 -17.34 -1.91
C PRO A 5 -22.41 -17.38 -0.43
N GLY A 6 -21.12 -17.34 -0.09
CA GLY A 6 -20.74 -17.26 1.33
C GLY A 6 -19.30 -17.58 1.74
N LYS A 7 -18.31 -17.61 0.85
CA LYS A 7 -16.89 -17.67 1.27
C LYS A 7 -16.14 -16.47 0.72
N ARG A 8 -15.67 -15.62 1.64
CA ARG A 8 -14.72 -14.56 1.31
C ARG A 8 -13.39 -15.22 0.88
N PRO A 9 -12.71 -14.71 -0.16
CA PRO A 9 -11.43 -15.24 -0.63
C PRO A 9 -10.23 -14.61 0.11
N ASP A 10 -10.41 -14.20 1.36
CA ASP A 10 -9.43 -13.42 2.11
C ASP A 10 -8.44 -14.34 2.83
N GLY A 11 -7.24 -14.46 2.26
CA GLY A 11 -6.05 -15.05 2.89
C GLY A 11 -5.52 -14.29 4.10
N PHE A 12 -6.39 -13.67 4.89
CA PHE A 12 -6.07 -13.08 6.18
C PHE A 12 -6.12 -14.18 7.26
N PRO A 13 -5.18 -14.19 8.23
CA PRO A 13 -5.27 -15.10 9.37
C PRO A 13 -6.61 -14.92 10.10
N ALA A 14 -7.25 -16.04 10.48
CA ALA A 14 -8.52 -16.05 11.20
C ALA A 14 -8.46 -15.40 12.60
N ASP A 15 -7.25 -15.07 13.07
CA ASP A 15 -6.96 -14.67 14.44
C ASP A 15 -7.13 -13.15 14.69
N ASN A 16 -7.54 -12.38 13.68
CA ASN A 16 -7.99 -11.02 13.89
C ASN A 16 -9.46 -11.07 14.29
N GLU A 17 -9.73 -11.07 15.61
CA GLU A 17 -11.06 -10.73 16.12
C GLU A 17 -11.56 -9.50 15.35
N PRO A 18 -12.77 -9.54 14.76
CA PRO A 18 -13.37 -8.34 14.20
C PRO A 18 -13.34 -7.29 15.30
N LEU A 19 -12.95 -6.05 14.97
CA LEU A 19 -13.09 -4.92 15.88
C LEU A 19 -14.58 -4.87 16.25
N GLY A 20 -14.92 -5.50 17.38
CA GLY A 20 -16.31 -5.75 17.76
C GLY A 20 -17.06 -4.43 17.76
N GLY A 21 -18.30 -4.46 17.27
CA GLY A 21 -19.20 -3.35 16.88
C GLY A 21 -19.38 -2.20 17.87
N ARG A 22 -18.28 -1.63 18.35
CA ARG A 22 -18.20 -0.31 18.92
C ARG A 22 -18.25 0.62 17.72
N ARG A 23 -19.37 1.30 17.54
CA ARG A 23 -19.34 2.62 16.91
C ARG A 23 -18.27 3.41 17.64
N CYS A 24 -17.06 3.47 17.10
CA CYS A 24 -16.14 4.55 17.42
C CYS A 24 -16.88 5.80 16.97
N THR A 25 -17.40 6.56 17.93
CA THR A 25 -17.83 7.92 17.66
C THR A 25 -16.63 8.62 17.01
N PRO A 26 -16.77 9.18 15.80
CA PRO A 26 -15.66 9.85 15.14
C PRO A 26 -15.15 10.95 16.07
N LYS A 27 -13.93 10.80 16.58
CA LYS A 27 -13.24 11.84 17.37
C LYS A 27 -12.44 12.79 16.50
N ALA A 28 -12.45 12.57 15.18
CA ALA A 28 -11.86 13.45 14.20
C ALA A 28 -12.70 13.37 12.93
N ILE A 29 -13.19 14.51 12.51
CA ILE A 29 -14.05 14.70 11.35
C ILE A 29 -13.26 15.67 10.45
N ILE A 30 -12.77 15.21 9.30
CA ILE A 30 -11.73 15.89 8.53
C ILE A 30 -12.35 16.72 7.41
N ASN A 31 -12.16 18.04 7.43
CA ASN A 31 -12.63 18.93 6.37
C ASN A 31 -11.49 19.17 5.38
N VAL A 32 -11.64 18.64 4.16
CA VAL A 32 -10.76 18.99 3.04
C VAL A 32 -11.26 20.32 2.50
N SER A 33 -10.41 21.33 2.31
CA SER A 33 -10.86 22.59 1.69
C SER A 33 -10.13 22.85 0.37
N SER A 34 -10.96 23.10 -0.66
CA SER A 34 -10.71 23.59 -2.03
C SER A 34 -10.25 22.60 -3.11
N GLY A 35 -10.81 22.76 -4.32
CA GLY A 35 -10.14 22.38 -5.58
C GLY A 35 -10.80 21.38 -6.55
N PHE A 36 -12.04 20.89 -6.36
CA PHE A 36 -12.62 19.94 -7.33
C PHE A 36 -13.07 20.62 -8.64
N PRO A 37 -12.56 20.23 -9.82
CA PRO A 37 -13.30 20.44 -11.06
C PRO A 37 -14.54 19.53 -11.04
N ARG A 38 -15.74 20.12 -11.06
CA ARG A 38 -16.97 19.36 -11.26
C ARG A 38 -16.94 18.76 -12.66
N LEU A 39 -16.80 17.44 -12.78
CA LEU A 39 -17.22 16.74 -13.99
C LEU A 39 -18.75 16.72 -14.03
N SER A 40 -19.33 17.78 -14.60
CA SER A 40 -20.77 17.88 -14.85
C SER A 40 -21.12 17.13 -16.14
N ARG A 41 -21.88 16.04 -16.02
CA ARG A 41 -22.73 15.52 -17.10
C ARG A 41 -24.13 16.11 -16.94
N ASN A 42 -24.53 17.03 -17.83
CA ASN A 42 -25.84 17.06 -18.52
C ASN A 42 -26.09 18.38 -19.28
N PRO A 43 -26.94 18.36 -20.34
CA PRO A 43 -27.04 19.42 -21.33
C PRO A 43 -27.95 20.58 -20.90
N ALA A 44 -27.77 21.72 -21.58
CA ALA A 44 -28.32 23.03 -21.27
C ALA A 44 -29.85 23.17 -21.37
N PRO A 45 -30.47 24.09 -20.62
CA PRO A 45 -31.74 24.71 -20.99
C PRO A 45 -31.54 26.15 -21.52
N GLU A 46 -32.51 26.56 -22.33
CA GLU A 46 -32.60 27.81 -23.09
C GLU A 46 -32.75 29.09 -22.25
N ALA A 47 -32.53 30.21 -22.94
CA ALA A 47 -32.43 31.57 -22.44
C ALA A 47 -33.72 32.16 -21.84
N GLY A 48 -33.56 32.92 -20.75
CA GLY A 48 -34.65 33.72 -20.18
C GLY A 48 -34.20 34.67 -19.06
N GLN A 49 -34.04 35.94 -19.44
CA GLN A 49 -34.12 37.19 -18.65
C GLN A 49 -33.10 37.52 -17.54
N VAL A 50 -32.50 38.70 -17.75
CA VAL A 50 -31.61 39.45 -16.86
C VAL A 50 -32.44 40.16 -15.77
N GLN A 51 -32.05 40.02 -14.51
CA GLN A 51 -32.22 41.09 -13.51
C GLN A 51 -30.98 41.25 -12.65
N SER A 52 -30.48 42.49 -12.66
CA SER A 52 -29.42 43.04 -11.82
C SER A 52 -29.87 43.22 -10.37
N HIS A 53 -29.05 42.81 -9.40
CA HIS A 53 -28.44 43.67 -8.38
C HIS A 53 -27.85 42.83 -7.24
N ASN A 54 -26.74 43.37 -6.73
CA ASN A 54 -26.22 43.30 -5.36
C ASN A 54 -25.21 42.22 -4.93
N LYS A 55 -24.03 42.78 -4.62
CA LYS A 55 -23.03 42.41 -3.61
C LYS A 55 -22.26 41.11 -3.87
N LEU A 56 -20.99 41.29 -4.28
CA LEU A 56 -19.95 40.28 -4.12
C LEU A 56 -19.79 39.97 -2.62
N GLY A 57 -20.60 39.04 -2.11
CA GLY A 57 -20.30 38.32 -0.89
C GLY A 57 -19.08 37.42 -1.15
N LYS A 58 -18.16 37.35 -0.19
CA LYS A 58 -17.12 36.31 -0.17
C LYS A 58 -17.81 34.96 -0.43
N PRO A 59 -17.28 34.10 -1.33
CA PRO A 59 -17.92 32.82 -1.60
C PRO A 59 -18.08 32.08 -0.28
N ALA A 60 -19.33 31.76 0.07
CA ALA A 60 -19.61 30.92 1.21
C ALA A 60 -18.83 29.62 0.97
N ARG A 61 -17.86 29.31 1.85
CA ARG A 61 -17.15 28.02 1.81
C ARG A 61 -18.23 26.95 1.86
N SER A 62 -18.49 26.27 0.75
CA SER A 62 -19.39 25.12 0.73
C SER A 62 -18.81 24.12 1.72
N ARG A 63 -19.48 23.90 2.84
CA ARG A 63 -19.01 23.01 3.89
C ARG A 63 -19.03 21.61 3.31
N MET A 64 -17.89 21.12 2.84
CA MET A 64 -17.78 19.75 2.36
C MET A 64 -18.14 18.85 3.53
N GLU A 65 -18.89 17.78 3.24
CA GLU A 65 -19.07 16.78 4.26
C GLU A 65 -17.68 16.20 4.62
N PRO A 66 -17.40 16.06 5.91
CA PRO A 66 -16.09 15.66 6.40
C PRO A 66 -15.82 14.15 6.25
N TRP A 67 -14.54 13.77 6.16
CA TRP A 67 -14.11 12.36 6.15
C TRP A 67 -13.84 11.87 7.57
N ASP A 68 -14.17 10.60 7.84
CA ASP A 68 -13.84 9.97 9.12
C ASP A 68 -12.35 9.61 9.18
N VAL A 69 -11.78 9.19 8.05
CA VAL A 69 -10.35 8.92 7.90
C VAL A 69 -9.83 9.53 6.60
N THR A 70 -8.69 10.22 6.69
CA THR A 70 -7.94 10.71 5.53
C THR A 70 -6.53 10.14 5.57
N ILE A 71 -6.13 9.48 4.49
CA ILE A 71 -4.81 8.90 4.29
C ILE A 71 -4.07 9.79 3.29
N VAL A 72 -2.86 10.23 3.61
CA VAL A 72 -2.04 11.04 2.72
C VAL A 72 -0.99 10.16 2.05
N GLY A 73 -1.07 10.03 0.73
CA GLY A 73 -0.21 9.22 -0.12
C GLY A 73 -0.89 7.94 -0.63
N GLY A 74 -0.97 7.81 -1.95
CA GLY A 74 -1.45 6.65 -2.70
C GLY A 74 -0.34 5.67 -3.07
N GLY A 75 0.69 5.54 -2.23
CA GLY A 75 1.67 4.45 -2.35
C GLY A 75 1.07 3.10 -1.94
N VAL A 76 1.85 2.02 -2.05
CA VAL A 76 1.42 0.66 -1.64
C VAL A 76 0.93 0.62 -0.18
N LEU A 77 1.58 1.37 0.72
CA LEU A 77 1.17 1.45 2.12
C LEU A 77 -0.17 2.14 2.30
N GLY A 78 -0.33 3.38 1.80
CA GLY A 78 -1.58 4.13 1.94
C GLY A 78 -2.76 3.43 1.29
N THR A 79 -2.54 2.83 0.13
CA THR A 79 -3.55 2.05 -0.59
C THR A 79 -3.94 0.78 0.17
N SER A 80 -2.97 0.06 0.74
CA SER A 80 -3.25 -1.15 1.55
C SER A 80 -3.98 -0.81 2.85
N ILE A 81 -3.65 0.31 3.48
CA ILE A 81 -4.35 0.82 4.67
C ILE A 81 -5.79 1.19 4.31
N ALA A 82 -6.01 1.88 3.18
CA ALA A 82 -7.33 2.25 2.70
C ALA A 82 -8.19 1.01 2.42
N TYR A 83 -7.63 0.01 1.73
CA TYR A 83 -8.29 -1.26 1.48
C TYR A 83 -8.69 -1.96 2.78
N TRP A 84 -7.75 -2.10 3.72
CA TRP A 84 -8.04 -2.75 4.98
C TRP A 84 -9.11 -2.00 5.79
N LEU A 85 -9.01 -0.67 5.89
CA LEU A 85 -10.00 0.13 6.61
C LEU A 85 -11.39 0.04 5.97
N ALA A 86 -11.49 0.13 4.65
CA ALA A 86 -12.78 0.06 3.94
C ALA A 86 -13.52 -1.26 4.18
N GLN A 87 -12.78 -2.35 4.43
CA GLN A 87 -13.35 -3.66 4.73
C GLN A 87 -13.79 -3.84 6.19
N GLN A 88 -13.27 -3.02 7.11
CA GLN A 88 -13.44 -3.19 8.56
C GLN A 88 -14.20 -2.05 9.23
N TYR A 89 -14.27 -0.88 8.59
CA TYR A 89 -14.80 0.34 9.17
C TYR A 89 -15.94 0.91 8.33
N GLU A 90 -17.11 1.03 8.95
CA GLU A 90 -18.24 1.74 8.37
C GLU A 90 -18.04 3.26 8.54
N GLY A 91 -17.42 3.88 7.53
CA GLY A 91 -17.22 5.33 7.52
C GLY A 91 -16.62 5.82 6.20
N ARG A 92 -16.54 7.13 6.07
CA ARG A 92 -16.00 7.83 4.90
C ARG A 92 -14.49 7.86 4.96
N ILE A 93 -13.84 7.08 4.10
CA ILE A 93 -12.38 6.99 3.98
C ILE A 93 -11.94 7.68 2.68
N ALA A 94 -11.02 8.63 2.78
CA ALA A 94 -10.36 9.25 1.64
C ALA A 94 -8.85 8.96 1.62
N VAL A 95 -8.31 8.80 0.42
CA VAL A 95 -6.87 8.81 0.14
C VAL A 95 -6.58 10.04 -0.70
N LEU A 96 -5.68 10.91 -0.24
CA LEU A 96 -5.18 12.06 -0.98
C LEU A 96 -3.85 11.70 -1.61
N GLU A 97 -3.77 11.74 -2.94
CA GLU A 97 -2.54 11.49 -3.70
C GLU A 97 -2.28 12.69 -4.60
N LYS A 98 -1.08 13.24 -4.53
CA LYS A 98 -0.69 14.42 -5.32
C LYS A 98 -0.53 14.07 -6.80
N GLU A 99 -0.16 12.85 -7.11
CA GLU A 99 0.05 12.36 -8.46
C GLU A 99 -1.29 12.02 -9.14
N VAL A 100 -1.27 11.91 -10.47
CA VAL A 100 -2.45 11.56 -11.28
C VAL A 100 -2.83 10.08 -11.19
N ASP A 101 -2.00 9.26 -10.53
CA ASP A 101 -2.22 7.83 -10.31
C ASP A 101 -1.46 7.36 -9.06
N VAL A 102 -1.87 6.21 -8.52
CA VAL A 102 -1.22 5.58 -7.37
C VAL A 102 0.16 5.01 -7.73
N ALA A 103 0.98 4.81 -6.71
CA ALA A 103 2.30 4.20 -6.81
C ALA A 103 3.32 4.91 -7.73
N ALA A 104 3.16 6.19 -8.07
CA ALA A 104 4.04 6.87 -9.03
C ALA A 104 5.52 7.02 -8.57
N HIS A 105 5.79 6.93 -7.26
CA HIS A 105 7.12 7.08 -6.67
C HIS A 105 7.74 5.73 -6.24
N THR A 106 8.18 5.61 -4.97
CA THR A 106 8.94 4.47 -4.44
C THR A 106 8.24 3.12 -4.65
N SER A 107 6.91 3.08 -4.59
CA SER A 107 6.15 1.84 -4.80
C SER A 107 6.29 1.28 -6.22
N ARG A 108 6.51 2.11 -7.24
CA ARG A 108 6.86 1.64 -8.60
C ARG A 108 8.36 1.56 -8.83
N ARG A 109 9.16 2.38 -8.14
CA ARG A 109 10.61 2.51 -8.34
C ARG A 109 11.38 1.74 -7.27
N ASN A 110 11.22 0.42 -7.26
CA ASN A 110 11.98 -0.51 -6.43
C ASN A 110 12.31 -1.78 -7.24
N THR A 111 12.96 -2.75 -6.62
CA THR A 111 13.43 -3.97 -7.29
C THR A 111 12.32 -4.93 -7.71
N GLY A 112 11.09 -4.73 -7.24
CA GLY A 112 9.97 -5.63 -7.53
C GLY A 112 10.03 -6.94 -6.76
N VAL A 113 10.83 -7.04 -5.69
CA VAL A 113 11.02 -8.31 -4.96
C VAL A 113 10.28 -8.32 -3.63
N VAL A 114 9.40 -9.30 -3.45
CA VAL A 114 8.85 -9.67 -2.15
C VAL A 114 9.89 -10.53 -1.43
N HIS A 115 10.76 -9.88 -0.66
CA HIS A 115 11.83 -10.56 0.07
C HIS A 115 11.32 -11.34 1.28
N ARG A 116 11.90 -12.53 1.49
CA ARG A 116 11.75 -13.28 2.74
C ARG A 116 12.65 -12.69 3.83
N PRO A 117 12.28 -12.75 5.13
CA PRO A 117 12.92 -11.94 6.18
C PRO A 117 14.23 -12.53 6.73
N PHE A 118 15.01 -13.29 5.97
CA PHE A 118 16.19 -13.99 6.49
C PHE A 118 17.33 -13.08 6.98
N TYR A 119 17.44 -11.88 6.40
CA TYR A 119 18.48 -10.90 6.76
C TYR A 119 18.04 -9.89 7.84
N LEU A 120 16.81 -10.01 8.36
CA LEU A 120 16.28 -9.10 9.37
C LEU A 120 16.57 -9.61 10.78
N ASP A 121 17.13 -8.75 11.64
CA ASP A 121 17.36 -9.07 13.05
C ASP A 121 16.02 -9.39 13.76
N PRO A 122 15.81 -10.61 14.27
CA PRO A 122 14.56 -11.02 14.92
C PRO A 122 14.27 -10.22 16.20
N VAL A 123 15.28 -9.60 16.81
CA VAL A 123 15.14 -8.80 18.04
C VAL A 123 14.99 -7.32 17.69
N GLY A 124 16.00 -6.71 17.07
CA GLY A 124 16.01 -5.28 16.76
C GLY A 124 15.02 -4.87 15.66
N ARG A 125 14.62 -5.78 14.79
CA ARG A 125 13.70 -5.53 13.65
C ARG A 125 12.47 -6.44 13.69
N LYS A 126 12.09 -6.93 14.87
CA LYS A 126 10.98 -7.88 15.09
C LYS A 126 9.69 -7.54 14.33
N VAL A 127 9.26 -6.28 14.35
CA VAL A 127 8.03 -5.85 13.66
C VAL A 127 8.16 -6.02 12.15
N PHE A 128 9.28 -5.57 11.55
CA PHE A 128 9.52 -5.71 10.12
C PHE A 128 9.63 -7.17 9.70
N ALA A 129 10.34 -7.99 10.47
CA ALA A 129 10.47 -9.42 10.20
C ALA A 129 9.12 -10.13 10.21
N ARG A 130 8.28 -9.88 11.23
CA ARG A 130 6.94 -10.44 11.32
C ARG A 130 6.04 -9.96 10.18
N CYS A 131 6.05 -8.66 9.87
CA CYS A 131 5.26 -8.11 8.78
C CYS A 131 5.67 -8.72 7.43
N ALA A 132 6.97 -8.82 7.13
CA ALA A 132 7.44 -9.44 5.90
C ALA A 132 7.05 -10.93 5.81
N GLN A 133 7.19 -11.68 6.91
CA GLN A 133 6.83 -13.09 6.93
C GLN A 133 5.34 -13.32 6.64
N VAL A 134 4.47 -12.56 7.31
CA VAL A 134 3.01 -12.68 7.15
C VAL A 134 2.56 -12.15 5.79
N ALA A 135 3.09 -10.99 5.38
CA ALA A 135 2.69 -10.33 4.13
C ALA A 135 3.02 -11.17 2.90
N TYR A 136 4.09 -11.99 2.92
CA TYR A 136 4.42 -12.88 1.79
C TYR A 136 3.24 -13.80 1.42
N GLY A 137 2.67 -14.49 2.41
CA GLY A 137 1.53 -15.38 2.19
C GLY A 137 0.27 -14.63 1.74
N MET A 138 0.02 -13.46 2.35
CA MET A 138 -1.10 -12.60 1.96
C MET A 138 -0.99 -12.13 0.51
N TRP A 139 0.20 -11.68 0.08
CA TRP A 139 0.44 -11.24 -1.28
C TRP A 139 0.35 -12.38 -2.28
N LYS A 140 0.86 -13.57 -1.95
CA LYS A 140 0.74 -14.76 -2.81
C LYS A 140 -0.72 -15.12 -3.07
N ILE A 141 -1.54 -15.13 -2.01
CA ILE A 141 -2.98 -15.42 -2.12
C ILE A 141 -3.70 -14.33 -2.91
N TYR A 142 -3.39 -13.06 -2.63
CA TYR A 142 -3.97 -11.92 -3.33
C TYR A 142 -3.62 -11.92 -4.83
N ALA A 143 -2.36 -12.20 -5.17
CA ALA A 143 -1.92 -12.27 -6.55
C ALA A 143 -2.67 -13.36 -7.32
N ALA A 144 -2.80 -14.55 -6.73
CA ALA A 144 -3.55 -15.65 -7.33
C ALA A 144 -5.04 -15.32 -7.53
N SER A 145 -5.68 -14.62 -6.58
CA SER A 145 -7.11 -14.29 -6.67
C SER A 145 -7.42 -13.19 -7.68
N ARG A 146 -6.44 -12.32 -7.99
CA ARG A 146 -6.56 -11.22 -8.95
C ARG A 146 -5.88 -11.47 -10.29
N GLY A 147 -5.17 -12.59 -10.44
CA GLY A 147 -4.43 -12.91 -11.66
C GLY A 147 -3.19 -12.02 -11.87
N LEU A 148 -2.60 -11.52 -10.78
CA LEU A 148 -1.42 -10.65 -10.84
C LEU A 148 -0.13 -11.45 -11.04
N PRO A 149 0.92 -10.85 -11.63
CA PRO A 149 2.20 -11.52 -11.82
C PRO A 149 2.85 -11.89 -10.48
N TRP A 150 3.09 -13.18 -10.29
CA TRP A 150 3.79 -13.74 -9.12
C TRP A 150 4.83 -14.74 -9.61
N LEU A 151 6.06 -14.25 -9.84
CA LEU A 151 7.15 -15.08 -10.33
C LEU A 151 8.03 -15.49 -9.14
N GLU A 152 7.87 -16.72 -8.68
CA GLU A 152 8.78 -17.29 -7.69
C GLU A 152 10.18 -17.37 -8.29
N ILE A 153 11.11 -16.68 -7.65
CA ILE A 153 12.53 -16.64 -8.02
C ILE A 153 13.34 -17.09 -6.81
N SER A 154 14.65 -16.83 -6.85
CA SER A 154 15.47 -16.93 -5.66
C SER A 154 16.48 -15.81 -5.55
N THR A 155 16.99 -15.64 -4.35
CA THR A 155 18.04 -14.66 -4.05
C THR A 155 19.23 -15.37 -3.42
N PHE A 156 20.43 -15.05 -3.92
CA PHE A 156 21.70 -15.36 -3.25
C PHE A 156 22.21 -14.09 -2.56
N GLU A 157 22.42 -14.16 -1.25
CA GLU A 157 23.25 -13.19 -0.53
C GLU A 157 24.65 -13.81 -0.40
N VAL A 158 25.63 -13.20 -1.09
CA VAL A 158 26.97 -13.77 -1.26
C VAL A 158 27.97 -13.19 -0.25
N ALA A 159 28.86 -14.05 0.25
CA ALA A 159 30.06 -13.64 0.98
C ALA A 159 31.19 -13.36 -0.02
N LEU A 160 31.77 -12.17 -0.02
CA LEU A 160 32.89 -11.84 -0.92
C LEU A 160 34.25 -12.18 -0.28
N ARG A 161 34.31 -12.18 1.04
CA ARG A 161 35.49 -12.54 1.84
C ARG A 161 35.16 -13.69 2.80
N GLU A 162 36.18 -14.41 3.26
CA GLU A 162 36.00 -15.52 4.20
C GLU A 162 35.38 -15.04 5.53
N GLU A 163 35.77 -13.84 5.98
CA GLU A 163 35.21 -13.20 7.18
C GLU A 163 33.69 -12.92 7.11
N ASP A 164 33.11 -12.84 5.89
CA ASP A 164 31.67 -12.65 5.70
C ASP A 164 30.85 -13.92 5.99
N HIS A 165 31.48 -15.11 6.10
CA HIS A 165 30.78 -16.38 6.34
C HIS A 165 29.95 -16.37 7.61
N GLY A 166 30.48 -15.76 8.69
CA GLY A 166 29.76 -15.64 9.95
C GLY A 166 28.44 -14.86 9.80
N ARG A 167 28.35 -13.95 8.82
CA ARG A 167 27.11 -13.22 8.51
C ARG A 167 26.07 -14.15 7.86
N LEU A 168 26.48 -15.04 6.97
CA LEU A 168 25.59 -15.98 6.29
C LEU A 168 24.96 -16.97 7.27
N GLU A 169 25.76 -17.53 8.19
CA GLU A 169 25.27 -18.39 9.27
C GLU A 169 24.28 -17.66 10.17
N LYS A 170 24.60 -16.41 10.54
CA LYS A 170 23.69 -15.57 11.32
C LYS A 170 22.36 -15.35 10.59
N TYR A 171 22.40 -15.07 9.28
CA TYR A 171 21.21 -14.89 8.47
C TYR A 171 20.37 -16.16 8.33
N ARG A 172 21.00 -17.33 8.27
CA ARG A 172 20.26 -18.60 8.34
C ARG A 172 19.50 -18.72 9.65
N GLN A 173 20.17 -18.47 10.78
CA GLN A 173 19.54 -18.53 12.11
C GLN A 173 18.41 -17.49 12.24
N TRP A 174 18.62 -16.27 11.76
CA TRP A 174 17.60 -15.22 11.77
C TRP A 174 16.39 -15.57 10.90
N GLY A 175 16.59 -16.13 9.70
CA GLY A 175 15.49 -16.58 8.86
C GLY A 175 14.61 -17.62 9.53
N LEU A 176 15.21 -18.62 10.18
CA LEU A 176 14.47 -19.62 10.96
C LEU A 176 13.71 -18.97 12.13
N ALA A 177 14.37 -18.08 12.88
CA ALA A 177 13.75 -17.35 13.99
C ALA A 177 12.61 -16.43 13.53
N ASN A 178 12.67 -15.91 12.30
CA ASN A 178 11.64 -15.11 11.67
C ASN A 178 10.51 -15.95 11.03
N GLY A 179 10.58 -17.27 11.14
CA GLY A 179 9.51 -18.20 10.74
C GLY A 179 9.65 -18.76 9.33
N MET A 180 10.79 -18.60 8.66
CA MET A 180 11.07 -19.33 7.41
C MET A 180 11.31 -20.81 7.71
N ARG A 181 10.89 -21.68 6.78
CA ARG A 181 11.12 -23.12 6.87
C ARG A 181 12.56 -23.46 6.49
N GLU A 182 13.08 -24.55 7.03
CA GLU A 182 14.46 -24.97 6.78
C GLU A 182 14.76 -25.25 5.30
N ASP A 183 13.77 -25.70 4.53
CA ASP A 183 13.94 -25.97 3.11
C ASP A 183 13.86 -24.70 2.23
N GLU A 184 13.45 -23.56 2.78
CA GLU A 184 13.47 -22.26 2.10
C GLU A 184 14.86 -21.60 2.12
N LEU A 185 15.77 -22.05 2.99
CA LEU A 185 17.08 -21.46 3.21
C LEU A 185 18.20 -22.50 3.15
N GLU A 186 19.21 -22.23 2.32
CA GLU A 186 20.37 -23.12 2.18
C GLU A 186 21.66 -22.32 2.21
N LEU A 187 22.66 -22.79 2.97
CA LEU A 187 24.01 -22.27 2.88
C LEU A 187 24.75 -22.99 1.78
N LEU A 188 25.41 -22.22 0.92
CA LEU A 188 26.07 -22.71 -0.28
C LEU A 188 27.58 -22.47 -0.19
N THR A 189 28.35 -23.48 -0.59
CA THR A 189 29.79 -23.35 -0.81
C THR A 189 30.08 -22.57 -2.10
N PRO A 190 31.32 -22.09 -2.32
CA PRO A 190 31.71 -21.50 -3.61
C PRO A 190 31.45 -22.39 -4.81
N SER A 191 31.65 -23.71 -4.66
CA SER A 191 31.37 -24.70 -5.70
C SER A 191 29.88 -24.79 -6.01
N ASP A 192 29.03 -24.75 -4.98
CA ASP A 192 27.58 -24.79 -5.18
C ASP A 192 27.10 -23.53 -5.89
N VAL A 193 27.55 -22.36 -5.45
CA VAL A 193 27.21 -21.09 -6.12
C VAL A 193 27.64 -21.10 -7.58
N ARG A 194 28.86 -21.59 -7.90
CA ARG A 194 29.34 -21.67 -9.29
C ARG A 194 28.51 -22.63 -10.15
N ARG A 195 27.91 -23.66 -9.56
CA ARG A 195 27.02 -24.60 -10.28
C ARG A 195 25.72 -23.93 -10.71
N TYR A 196 25.17 -23.05 -9.87
CA TYR A 196 23.95 -22.29 -10.19
C TYR A 196 24.25 -21.02 -11.01
N GLU A 197 25.27 -20.27 -10.62
CA GLU A 197 25.63 -18.95 -11.15
C GLU A 197 27.13 -18.89 -11.52
N PRO A 198 27.53 -19.39 -12.70
CA PRO A 198 28.95 -19.60 -13.07
C PRO A 198 29.77 -18.32 -13.19
N ASN A 199 29.11 -17.17 -13.35
CA ASN A 199 29.74 -15.85 -13.46
C ASN A 199 30.00 -15.20 -12.10
N VAL A 200 29.40 -15.70 -11.02
CA VAL A 200 29.59 -15.17 -9.68
C VAL A 200 30.93 -15.64 -9.10
N ARG A 201 31.58 -14.76 -8.34
CA ARG A 201 32.81 -15.05 -7.59
C ARG A 201 32.55 -14.68 -6.13
N CYS A 202 32.58 -15.67 -5.25
CA CYS A 202 32.27 -15.52 -3.84
C CYS A 202 32.96 -16.62 -3.02
N GLN A 203 32.97 -16.43 -1.71
CA GLN A 203 33.43 -17.40 -0.72
C GLN A 203 32.30 -18.30 -0.20
N GLY A 204 31.05 -17.99 -0.51
CA GLY A 204 29.87 -18.75 -0.14
C GLY A 204 28.62 -17.89 -0.33
N ALA A 205 27.45 -18.46 -0.08
CA ALA A 205 26.19 -17.70 -0.10
C ALA A 205 25.15 -18.30 0.86
N ILE A 206 24.14 -17.50 1.19
CA ILE A 206 22.84 -18.03 1.64
C ILE A 206 21.83 -17.87 0.50
N TRP A 207 21.09 -18.94 0.24
CA TRP A 207 20.07 -19.03 -0.81
C TRP A 207 18.68 -18.95 -0.20
N SER A 208 17.95 -17.86 -0.47
CA SER A 208 16.50 -17.76 -0.25
C SER A 208 15.78 -18.30 -1.48
N LYS A 209 15.11 -19.45 -1.34
CA LYS A 209 14.47 -20.17 -2.46
C LYS A 209 13.07 -19.68 -2.81
N THR A 210 12.50 -18.79 -1.99
CA THR A 210 11.11 -18.36 -2.07
C THR A 210 10.94 -16.85 -2.22
N ASP A 211 12.01 -16.09 -2.43
CA ASP A 211 11.87 -14.69 -2.85
C ASP A 211 11.06 -14.63 -4.17
N THR A 212 10.26 -13.60 -4.36
CA THR A 212 9.34 -13.54 -5.51
C THR A 212 9.42 -12.19 -6.21
N ALA A 213 9.51 -12.18 -7.53
CA ALA A 213 9.38 -10.99 -8.35
C ALA A 213 7.90 -10.68 -8.68
N VAL A 214 7.51 -9.41 -8.54
CA VAL A 214 6.16 -8.88 -8.76
C VAL A 214 6.22 -7.51 -9.43
N ASP A 215 5.09 -7.07 -10.00
CA ASP A 215 4.90 -5.67 -10.39
C ASP A 215 4.15 -4.91 -9.29
N TYR A 216 4.88 -4.18 -8.44
CA TYR A 216 4.27 -3.43 -7.35
C TYR A 216 3.36 -2.29 -7.80
N ARG A 217 3.50 -1.78 -9.03
CA ARG A 217 2.54 -0.81 -9.56
C ARG A 217 1.21 -1.51 -9.81
N GLU A 218 1.23 -2.64 -10.51
CA GLU A 218 0.02 -3.42 -10.80
C GLU A 218 -0.67 -3.90 -9.52
N PHE A 219 0.11 -4.38 -8.54
CA PHE A 219 -0.42 -4.76 -7.23
C PHE A 219 -1.07 -3.59 -6.52
N THR A 220 -0.43 -2.41 -6.50
CA THR A 220 -1.00 -1.24 -5.84
C THR A 220 -2.27 -0.76 -6.54
N GLN A 221 -2.32 -0.81 -7.87
CA GLN A 221 -3.51 -0.47 -8.65
C GLN A 221 -4.66 -1.45 -8.37
N SER A 222 -4.39 -2.76 -8.36
CA SER A 222 -5.39 -3.76 -8.00
C SER A 222 -5.94 -3.57 -6.59
N VAL A 223 -5.08 -3.25 -5.61
CA VAL A 223 -5.53 -2.99 -4.23
C VAL A 223 -6.33 -1.69 -4.13
N ARG A 224 -6.00 -0.67 -4.93
CA ARG A 224 -6.81 0.54 -5.06
C ARG A 224 -8.21 0.21 -5.57
N ASP A 225 -8.33 -0.55 -6.66
CA ASP A 225 -9.62 -0.90 -7.26
C ASP A 225 -10.50 -1.63 -6.23
N ASP A 226 -9.90 -2.55 -5.47
CA ASP A 226 -10.58 -3.27 -4.39
C ASP A 226 -10.98 -2.34 -3.23
N ALA A 227 -10.15 -1.37 -2.86
CA ALA A 227 -10.48 -0.37 -1.85
C ALA A 227 -11.63 0.54 -2.29
N GLU A 228 -11.64 0.98 -3.56
CA GLU A 228 -12.72 1.78 -4.13
C GLU A 228 -14.04 0.99 -4.21
N ALA A 229 -13.97 -0.30 -4.57
CA ALA A 229 -15.11 -1.20 -4.55
C ALA A 229 -15.67 -1.40 -3.12
N ALA A 230 -14.81 -1.35 -2.10
CA ALA A 230 -15.19 -1.38 -0.69
C ALA A 230 -15.65 -0.02 -0.13
N GLY A 231 -15.63 1.06 -0.93
CA GLY A 231 -16.18 2.36 -0.58
C GLY A 231 -15.17 3.44 -0.22
N ALA A 232 -13.86 3.15 -0.22
CA ALA A 232 -12.83 4.19 -0.10
C ALA A 232 -12.86 5.13 -1.32
N LYS A 233 -12.39 6.37 -1.15
CA LYS A 233 -12.32 7.36 -2.22
C LYS A 233 -10.88 7.84 -2.43
N PHE A 234 -10.34 7.66 -3.63
CA PHE A 234 -9.03 8.18 -3.99
C PHE A 234 -9.21 9.54 -4.68
N LEU A 235 -8.65 10.58 -4.07
CA LEU A 235 -8.62 11.94 -4.58
C LEU A 235 -7.21 12.17 -5.13
N LEU A 236 -7.05 11.88 -6.42
CA LEU A 236 -5.79 12.05 -7.16
C LEU A 236 -5.59 13.53 -7.53
N GLY A 237 -4.36 13.92 -7.89
CA GLY A 237 -4.02 15.33 -8.15
C GLY A 237 -4.21 16.24 -6.93
N SER A 238 -4.30 15.68 -5.73
CA SER A 238 -4.63 16.37 -4.48
C SER A 238 -3.42 16.39 -3.57
N GLU A 239 -2.50 17.32 -3.80
CA GLU A 239 -1.35 17.53 -2.93
C GLU A 239 -1.78 18.16 -1.61
N VAL A 240 -1.34 17.59 -0.48
CA VAL A 240 -1.60 18.15 0.84
C VAL A 240 -0.54 19.19 1.19
N ALA A 241 -0.97 20.44 1.39
CA ALA A 241 -0.09 21.55 1.75
C ALA A 241 0.03 21.75 3.27
N SER A 242 -1.08 21.60 4.02
CA SER A 242 -1.06 21.69 5.48
C SER A 242 -2.13 20.81 6.13
N VAL A 243 -1.87 20.44 7.38
CA VAL A 243 -2.84 19.80 8.27
C VAL A 243 -2.87 20.61 9.56
N ASP A 244 -4.04 21.19 9.86
CA ASP A 244 -4.24 22.08 11.00
C ASP A 244 -5.29 21.49 11.95
N VAL A 245 -5.10 21.67 13.26
CA VAL A 245 -6.12 21.30 14.26
C VAL A 245 -7.18 22.40 14.31
N ALA A 246 -8.44 22.01 14.13
CA ALA A 246 -9.59 22.92 14.10
C ALA A 246 -10.67 22.44 15.09
N GLY A 247 -10.48 22.74 16.37
CA GLY A 247 -11.31 22.19 17.45
C GLY A 247 -11.09 20.69 17.59
N ASP A 248 -12.16 19.90 17.50
CA ASP A 248 -12.09 18.43 17.52
C ASP A 248 -11.80 17.83 16.13
N LEU A 249 -11.47 18.67 15.14
CA LEU A 249 -11.31 18.30 13.74
C LEU A 249 -9.87 18.50 13.27
N LEU A 250 -9.52 17.84 12.17
CA LEU A 250 -8.37 18.21 11.36
C LEU A 250 -8.86 18.90 10.09
N GLU A 251 -8.33 20.09 9.79
CA GLU A 251 -8.48 20.75 8.50
C GLU A 251 -7.30 20.36 7.62
N VAL A 252 -7.57 19.70 6.50
CA VAL A 252 -6.53 19.34 5.51
C VAL A 252 -6.66 20.31 4.34
N ARG A 253 -5.61 21.11 4.13
CA ARG A 253 -5.55 22.06 3.01
C ARG A 253 -4.77 21.46 1.87
N LEU A 254 -5.36 21.50 0.69
CA LEU A 254 -4.69 21.09 -0.54
C LEU A 254 -3.85 22.25 -1.09
N ALA A 255 -2.75 21.92 -1.78
CA ALA A 255 -1.99 22.89 -2.54
C ALA A 255 -2.87 23.47 -3.67
N ALA A 256 -2.61 24.73 -4.05
CA ALA A 256 -3.22 25.27 -5.25
C ALA A 256 -2.75 24.44 -6.47
N PRO A 257 -3.62 24.21 -7.47
CA PRO A 257 -3.18 23.60 -8.71
C PRO A 257 -2.02 24.43 -9.28
N GLU A 258 -0.91 23.80 -9.65
CA GLU A 258 0.11 24.48 -10.43
C GLU A 258 -0.54 24.95 -11.74
N GLU A 259 -0.59 26.26 -11.99
CA GLU A 259 -0.96 26.79 -13.30
C GLU A 259 0.02 26.21 -14.32
N GLU A 260 -0.49 25.50 -15.33
CA GLU A 260 0.29 24.99 -16.46
C GLU A 260 1.18 26.12 -17.00
N ARG A 261 2.49 26.01 -16.77
CA ARG A 261 3.46 26.83 -17.49
C ARG A 261 3.49 26.33 -18.93
N VAL A 262 2.70 27.00 -19.77
CA VAL A 262 2.70 26.90 -21.23
C VAL A 262 4.10 27.17 -21.79
#